data_AF-A0A9P3FDY1-F1
#
_entry.id   AF-A0A9P3FDY1-F1
#
_cell.length_a   1.000
_cell.length_b   1.000
_cell.length_c   1.000
_cell.angle_alpha   90.00
_cell.angle_beta   90.00
_cell.angle_gamma   90.00
#
_symmetry.space_group_name_H-M   'P 1'
#
loop_
_entity.id
_entity.type
_entity.pdbx_description
1 polymer ?
#
loop_
_entity_poly.entity_id
_entity_poly.type
_entity_poly.pdbx_seq_one_letter_code
_entity_poly.pdbx_strand_id
1 'polypeptide(L)'
;MQSTTQFKTEDLIHPLLGAWASLLDLGRKGDAHLIESLANDILEPDQFSLAIDNMLEAVGIDDDHHKELAKDGFWRIAFGERVAVATKEEKREMAVEYLVNLSAMLLAMRRAGLEEKVGEVGERLIGQEAFEAKVAKKVDEQ
;
A
#
# COMPACT_ATOMS: atom_id res chain seq x y z
N MET A 1 2.07 -21.92 -22.49
CA MET A 1 2.25 -20.50 -22.85
C MET A 1 2.10 -19.71 -21.57
N GLN A 2 3.19 -19.21 -20.99
CA GLN A 2 3.11 -18.27 -19.87
C GLN A 2 2.70 -16.92 -20.48
N SER A 3 1.48 -16.46 -20.19
CA SER A 3 1.13 -15.05 -20.38
C SER A 3 2.03 -14.26 -19.45
N THR A 4 2.98 -13.52 -19.99
CA THR A 4 3.72 -12.54 -19.19
C THR A 4 2.75 -11.40 -18.93
N THR A 5 2.15 -11.38 -17.74
CA THR A 5 1.31 -10.27 -17.30
C THR A 5 2.15 -9.00 -17.36
N GLN A 6 1.88 -8.13 -18.33
CA GLN A 6 2.62 -6.90 -18.52
C GLN A 6 1.99 -5.81 -17.66
N PHE A 7 2.55 -5.61 -16.47
CA PHE A 7 2.14 -4.53 -15.58
C PHE A 7 2.52 -3.16 -16.16
N LYS A 8 1.60 -2.20 -16.05
CA LYS A 8 1.81 -0.78 -16.28
C LYS A 8 2.04 -0.08 -14.95
N THR A 9 2.66 1.09 -15.01
CA THR A 9 2.91 1.94 -13.83
C THR A 9 1.61 2.27 -13.08
N GLU A 10 0.52 2.53 -13.79
CA GLU A 10 -0.81 2.82 -13.21
C GLU A 10 -1.36 1.65 -12.38
N ASP A 11 -0.98 0.40 -12.69
CA ASP A 11 -1.44 -0.78 -11.96
C ASP A 11 -0.89 -0.79 -10.51
N LEU A 12 0.14 0.02 -10.22
CA LEU A 12 0.70 0.17 -8.88
C LEU A 12 -0.14 1.08 -7.97
N ILE A 13 -1.06 1.88 -8.51
CA ILE A 13 -1.87 2.82 -7.71
C ILE A 13 -2.66 2.09 -6.63
N HIS A 14 -3.36 1.01 -7.01
CA HIS A 14 -4.19 0.26 -6.07
C HIS A 14 -3.38 -0.37 -4.91
N PRO A 15 -2.29 -1.14 -5.15
CA PRO A 15 -1.50 -1.68 -4.05
C PRO A 15 -0.77 -0.61 -3.23
N LEU A 16 -0.31 0.50 -3.84
CA LEU A 16 0.26 1.63 -3.10
C LEU A 16 -0.77 2.27 -2.16
N LEU A 17 -1.98 2.53 -2.66
CA LEU A 17 -3.06 3.17 -1.91
C LEU A 17 -3.56 2.28 -0.78
N GLY A 18 -3.74 0.98 -1.05
CA GLY A 18 -4.14 0.00 -0.05
C GLY A 18 -3.09 -0.18 1.06
N ALA A 19 -1.80 -0.20 0.71
CA ALA A 19 -0.71 -0.23 1.68
C ALA A 19 -0.71 1.03 2.55
N TRP A 20 -0.76 2.21 1.93
CA TRP A 20 -0.82 3.51 2.63
C TRP A 20 -2.00 3.58 3.61
N ALA A 21 -3.21 3.25 3.15
CA ALA A 21 -4.41 3.33 3.97
C ALA A 21 -4.38 2.31 5.13
N SER A 22 -3.93 1.08 4.86
CA SER A 22 -3.82 0.05 5.89
C SER A 22 -2.79 0.43 6.98
N LEU A 23 -1.67 1.05 6.58
CA LEU A 23 -0.65 1.52 7.51
C LEU A 23 -1.14 2.68 8.37
N LEU A 24 -1.86 3.65 7.79
CA LEU A 24 -2.50 4.72 8.54
C LEU A 24 -3.54 4.19 9.53
N ASP A 25 -4.36 3.23 9.12
CA ASP A 25 -5.39 2.64 9.97
C ASP A 25 -4.80 1.80 11.13
N LEU A 26 -3.56 1.33 10.98
CA LEU A 26 -2.76 0.71 12.05
C LEU A 26 -2.01 1.73 12.94
N GLY A 27 -2.10 3.03 12.63
CA GLY A 27 -1.36 4.09 13.32
C GLY A 27 0.12 4.17 12.94
N ARG A 28 0.55 3.51 11.86
CA ARG A 28 1.95 3.44 11.39
C ARG A 28 2.27 4.54 10.38
N LYS A 29 2.11 5.79 10.79
CA LYS A 29 2.23 6.98 9.92
C LYS A 29 3.58 7.08 9.19
N GLY A 30 4.67 6.78 9.89
CA GLY A 30 6.01 6.81 9.29
C GLY A 30 6.15 5.84 8.11
N ASP A 31 5.57 4.64 8.23
CA ASP A 31 5.54 3.68 7.13
C ASP A 31 4.60 4.11 6.00
N ALA A 32 3.45 4.70 6.33
CA ALA A 32 2.54 5.25 5.34
C ALA A 32 3.22 6.37 4.51
N HIS A 33 3.94 7.29 5.14
CA HIS A 33 4.71 8.33 4.44
C HIS A 33 5.83 7.76 3.57
N LEU A 34 6.45 6.64 3.95
CA LEU A 34 7.41 5.96 3.09
C LEU A 34 6.73 5.41 1.82
N ILE A 35 5.54 4.83 1.93
CA ILE A 35 4.74 4.38 0.78
C ILE A 35 4.31 5.55 -0.10
N GLU A 36 3.93 6.68 0.50
CA GLU A 36 3.57 7.89 -0.23
C GLU A 36 4.75 8.48 -1.00
N SER A 37 5.92 8.58 -0.36
CA SER A 37 7.16 8.99 -1.04
C SER A 37 7.51 8.04 -2.18
N LEU A 38 7.35 6.73 -1.97
CA LEU A 38 7.59 5.72 -3.00
C LEU A 38 6.61 5.90 -4.18
N ALA A 39 5.34 6.17 -3.90
CA ALA A 39 4.34 6.41 -4.93
C ALA A 39 4.70 7.64 -5.77
N ASN A 40 5.15 8.72 -5.14
CA ASN A 40 5.58 9.95 -5.82
C ASN A 40 6.87 9.77 -6.63
N ASP A 41 7.74 8.82 -6.27
CA ASP A 41 8.93 8.45 -7.06
C ASP A 41 8.56 7.64 -8.33
N ILE A 42 7.42 6.95 -8.31
CA ILE A 42 7.02 5.95 -9.32
C ILE A 42 6.01 6.48 -10.33
N LEU A 43 5.01 7.20 -9.82
CA LEU A 43 3.83 7.66 -10.53
C LEU A 43 4.07 9.07 -11.11
N GLU A 44 3.21 9.49 -12.03
CA GLU A 44 3.24 10.87 -12.50
C GLU A 44 2.83 11.84 -11.38
N PRO A 45 3.23 13.13 -11.46
CA PRO A 45 2.83 14.12 -10.47
C PRO A 45 1.33 14.09 -10.19
N ASP A 46 0.98 14.24 -8.91
CA ASP A 46 -0.39 14.32 -8.39
C ASP A 46 -1.25 13.05 -8.55
N GLN A 47 -0.83 12.02 -9.29
CA GLN A 47 -1.62 10.79 -9.47
C GLN A 47 -1.94 10.12 -8.13
N PHE A 48 -0.97 10.02 -7.24
CA PHE A 48 -1.18 9.40 -5.94
C PHE A 48 -1.99 10.28 -4.99
N SER A 49 -1.76 11.60 -5.01
CA SER A 49 -2.56 12.55 -4.22
C SER A 49 -4.03 12.49 -4.61
N LEU A 50 -4.33 12.46 -5.91
CA LEU A 50 -5.70 12.32 -6.41
C LEU A 50 -6.32 10.98 -6.00
N ALA A 51 -5.54 9.89 -6.02
CA ALA A 51 -6.00 8.58 -5.58
C ALA A 51 -6.33 8.56 -4.07
N ILE A 52 -5.51 9.22 -3.25
CA ILE A 52 -5.78 9.41 -1.81
C ILE A 52 -7.06 10.21 -1.61
N ASP A 53 -7.22 11.36 -2.27
CA ASP A 53 -8.39 12.21 -2.10
C ASP A 53 -9.69 11.47 -2.49
N ASN A 54 -9.69 10.79 -3.64
CA ASN A 54 -10.83 9.99 -4.08
C ASN A 54 -11.18 8.87 -3.08
N MET A 55 -10.18 8.24 -2.48
CA MET A 55 -10.40 7.20 -1.47
C MET A 55 -10.94 7.78 -0.17
N LEU A 56 -10.42 8.92 0.28
CA LEU A 56 -10.89 9.62 1.47
C LEU A 56 -12.36 10.04 1.31
N GLU A 57 -12.74 10.55 0.15
CA GLU A 57 -14.14 10.84 -0.19
C GLU A 57 -15.00 9.57 -0.17
N ALA A 58 -14.52 8.47 -0.76
CA ALA A 58 -15.23 7.19 -0.77
C ALA A 58 -15.48 6.64 0.65
N VAL A 59 -14.63 7.00 1.63
CA VAL A 59 -14.83 6.64 3.05
C VAL A 59 -15.52 7.74 3.87
N GLY A 60 -16.03 8.79 3.22
CA GLY A 60 -16.85 9.85 3.81
C GLY A 60 -16.07 11.00 4.44
N ILE A 61 -14.85 11.26 3.97
CA ILE A 61 -13.98 12.37 4.38
C ILE A 61 -13.87 13.33 3.20
N ASP A 62 -14.91 14.14 3.01
CA ASP A 62 -15.03 15.04 1.84
C ASP A 62 -14.45 16.44 2.11
N ASP A 63 -14.37 16.82 3.38
CA ASP A 63 -13.86 18.13 3.82
C ASP A 63 -12.33 18.20 3.70
N ASP A 64 -11.83 19.23 3.03
CA ASP A 64 -10.40 19.42 2.77
C ASP A 64 -9.57 19.45 4.05
N HIS A 65 -10.08 20.06 5.13
CA HIS A 65 -9.36 20.10 6.40
C HIS A 65 -9.23 18.70 7.01
N HIS A 66 -10.29 17.89 6.99
CA HIS A 66 -10.21 16.50 7.45
C HIS A 66 -9.38 15.60 6.54
N LYS A 67 -9.35 15.86 5.22
CA LYS A 67 -8.47 15.14 4.29
C LYS A 67 -7.00 15.37 4.64
N GLU A 68 -6.60 16.61 4.86
CA GLU A 68 -5.22 16.93 5.26
C GLU A 68 -4.88 16.29 6.62
N LEU A 69 -5.78 16.35 7.60
CA LEU A 69 -5.58 15.66 8.87
C LEU A 69 -5.49 14.13 8.69
N ALA A 70 -6.23 13.54 7.75
CA ALA A 70 -6.15 12.11 7.44
C ALA A 70 -4.81 11.74 6.80
N LYS A 71 -4.32 12.55 5.85
CA LYS A 71 -3.02 12.37 5.21
C LYS A 71 -1.88 12.42 6.21
N ASP A 72 -1.93 13.37 7.15
CA ASP A 72 -0.99 13.47 8.27
C ASP A 72 -1.21 12.38 9.36
N GLY A 73 -2.22 11.53 9.19
CA GLY A 73 -2.65 10.48 10.12
C GLY A 73 -3.22 10.99 11.44
N PHE A 74 -3.54 12.27 11.56
CA PHE A 74 -4.22 12.85 12.74
C PHE A 74 -5.73 12.66 12.70
N TRP A 75 -6.28 12.18 11.59
CA TRP A 75 -7.67 11.80 11.45
C TRP A 75 -7.81 10.30 11.18
N ARG A 76 -8.81 9.68 11.79
CA ARG A 76 -9.10 8.25 11.58
C ARG A 76 -9.82 8.06 10.26
N ILE A 77 -9.23 7.26 9.38
CA ILE A 77 -9.84 6.90 8.08
C ILE A 77 -10.72 5.64 8.15
N ALA A 78 -10.55 4.82 9.20
CA ALA A 78 -11.33 3.59 9.43
C ALA A 78 -11.39 2.65 8.21
N PHE A 79 -10.28 2.58 7.47
CA PHE A 79 -10.21 1.86 6.19
C PHE A 79 -10.57 0.39 6.36
N GLY A 80 -10.03 -0.29 7.38
CA GLY A 80 -10.34 -1.68 7.66
C GLY A 80 -11.84 -1.91 7.91
N GLU A 81 -12.48 -1.08 8.73
CA GLU A 81 -13.91 -1.23 9.02
C GLU A 81 -14.77 -1.09 7.76
N ARG A 82 -14.33 -0.27 6.79
CA ARG A 82 -15.02 -0.10 5.49
C ARG A 82 -14.94 -1.33 4.60
N VAL A 83 -13.92 -2.16 4.78
CA VAL A 83 -13.74 -3.44 4.06
C VAL A 83 -14.03 -4.66 4.95
N ALA A 84 -14.81 -4.48 6.02
CA ALA A 84 -15.21 -5.52 6.97
C ALA A 84 -14.04 -6.21 7.72
N VAL A 85 -12.93 -5.50 7.86
CA VAL A 85 -11.75 -5.89 8.63
C VAL A 85 -11.76 -5.16 9.98
N ALA A 86 -12.02 -5.90 11.06
CA ALA A 86 -12.37 -5.29 12.35
C ALA A 86 -11.22 -5.33 13.37
N THR A 87 -10.44 -6.41 13.37
CA THR A 87 -9.39 -6.62 14.37
C THR A 87 -8.07 -6.01 13.92
N LYS A 88 -7.23 -5.66 14.90
CA LYS A 88 -5.86 -5.19 14.64
C LYS A 88 -5.04 -6.21 13.85
N GLU A 89 -5.29 -7.51 14.07
CA GLU A 89 -4.59 -8.59 13.37
C GLU A 89 -5.00 -8.67 11.91
N GLU A 90 -6.31 -8.67 11.61
CA GLU A 90 -6.80 -8.68 10.22
C GLU A 90 -6.35 -7.42 9.47
N LYS A 91 -6.32 -6.25 10.13
CA LYS A 91 -5.77 -5.01 9.55
C LYS A 91 -4.28 -5.15 9.22
N ARG A 92 -3.51 -5.84 10.07
CA ARG A 92 -2.10 -6.14 9.84
C ARG A 92 -1.93 -7.09 8.65
N GLU A 93 -2.73 -8.14 8.57
CA GLU A 93 -2.72 -9.09 7.45
C GLU A 93 -3.06 -8.40 6.13
N MET A 94 -4.06 -7.53 6.13
CA MET A 94 -4.41 -6.70 4.97
C MET A 94 -3.27 -5.78 4.53
N ALA A 95 -2.61 -5.08 5.47
CA ALA A 95 -1.44 -4.26 5.16
C ALA A 95 -0.32 -5.10 4.51
N VAL A 96 -0.05 -6.28 5.07
CA VAL A 96 0.94 -7.22 4.53
C VAL A 96 0.57 -7.69 3.13
N GLU A 97 -0.70 -8.00 2.87
CA GLU A 97 -1.16 -8.43 1.55
C GLU A 97 -0.92 -7.36 0.48
N TYR A 98 -1.25 -6.10 0.78
CA TYR A 98 -0.98 -4.99 -0.14
C TYR A 98 0.51 -4.79 -0.39
N LEU A 99 1.35 -4.87 0.65
CA LEU A 99 2.81 -4.77 0.51
C LEU A 99 3.41 -5.93 -0.29
N VAL A 100 2.93 -7.16 -0.07
CA VAL A 100 3.34 -8.35 -0.83
C VAL A 100 2.96 -8.21 -2.31
N ASN A 101 1.73 -7.77 -2.59
CA ASN A 101 1.28 -7.52 -3.95
C ASN A 101 2.13 -6.43 -4.62
N LEU A 102 2.42 -5.34 -3.91
CA LEU A 102 3.27 -4.25 -4.39
C LEU A 102 4.69 -4.75 -4.72
N SER A 103 5.35 -5.46 -3.79
CA SER A 103 6.70 -6.00 -4.01
C SER A 103 6.74 -6.97 -5.21
N ALA A 104 5.76 -7.87 -5.33
CA ALA A 104 5.70 -8.80 -6.46
C ALA A 104 5.55 -8.08 -7.81
N MET A 105 4.70 -7.04 -7.87
CA MET A 105 4.52 -6.23 -9.08
C MET A 105 5.79 -5.44 -9.44
N LEU A 106 6.46 -4.84 -8.45
CA LEU A 106 7.73 -4.12 -8.67
C LEU A 106 8.84 -5.05 -9.19
N LEU A 107 8.93 -6.27 -8.66
CA LEU A 107 9.84 -7.32 -9.16
C LEU A 107 9.52 -7.69 -10.62
N ALA A 108 8.24 -7.92 -10.94
CA ALA A 108 7.82 -8.25 -12.30
C ALA A 108 8.13 -7.12 -13.30
N MET A 109 8.01 -5.86 -12.86
CA MET A 109 8.39 -4.67 -13.63
C MET A 109 9.90 -4.41 -13.69
N ARG A 110 10.72 -5.24 -13.02
CA ARG A 110 12.19 -5.11 -12.93
C ARG A 110 12.65 -3.76 -12.36
N ARG A 111 11.88 -3.19 -11.43
CA ARG A 111 12.20 -1.90 -10.79
C ARG A 111 13.07 -2.07 -9.54
N ALA A 112 14.26 -2.65 -9.74
CA ALA A 112 15.20 -2.98 -8.67
C ALA A 112 15.46 -1.80 -7.71
N GLY A 113 15.44 -2.08 -6.40
CA GLY A 113 15.63 -1.12 -5.32
C GLY A 113 14.35 -0.43 -4.81
N LEU A 114 13.23 -0.52 -5.55
CA LEU A 114 11.93 -0.03 -5.06
C LEU A 114 11.22 -1.10 -4.23
N GLU A 115 11.36 -2.37 -4.61
CA GLU A 115 10.88 -3.52 -3.86
C GLU A 115 11.56 -3.66 -2.50
N GLU A 116 12.83 -3.26 -2.36
CA GLU A 116 13.57 -3.30 -1.09
C GLU A 116 12.93 -2.33 -0.08
N LYS A 117 12.60 -1.11 -0.50
CA LYS A 117 11.90 -0.12 0.34
C LYS A 117 10.55 -0.65 0.84
N VAL A 118 9.79 -1.34 -0.02
CA VAL A 118 8.53 -1.99 0.35
C VAL A 118 8.77 -3.17 1.30
N GLY A 119 9.83 -3.94 1.03
CA GLY A 119 10.34 -5.03 1.86
C GLY A 119 10.55 -4.60 3.29
N GLU A 120 11.30 -3.52 3.52
CA GLU A 120 11.57 -3.01 4.87
C GLU A 120 10.31 -2.73 5.69
N VAL A 121 9.23 -2.25 5.04
CA VAL A 121 7.95 -2.00 5.72
C VAL A 121 7.26 -3.32 6.08
N GLY A 122 7.26 -4.27 5.14
CA GLY A 122 6.72 -5.62 5.34
C GLY A 122 7.45 -6.41 6.43
N GLU A 123 8.77 -6.32 6.46
CA GLU A 123 9.65 -6.91 7.47
C GLU A 123 9.31 -6.42 8.87
N ARG A 124 9.05 -5.11 9.03
CA ARG A 124 8.64 -4.53 10.31
C ARG A 124 7.25 -4.96 10.76
N LEU A 125 6.44 -5.62 9.91
CA LEU A 125 5.11 -6.12 10.27
C LEU A 125 5.12 -7.59 10.68
N ILE A 126 5.88 -8.44 9.97
CA ILE A 126 5.83 -9.90 10.14
C ILE A 126 7.19 -10.59 10.18
N GLY A 127 8.29 -9.83 10.10
CA GLY A 127 9.65 -10.35 9.99
C GLY A 127 10.04 -10.67 8.55
N GLN A 128 11.34 -10.62 8.28
CA GLN A 128 11.92 -10.78 6.94
C GLN A 128 11.62 -12.12 6.29
N GLU A 129 11.94 -13.22 6.96
CA GLU A 129 11.71 -14.57 6.41
C GLU A 129 10.24 -14.78 6.01
N ALA A 130 9.30 -14.35 6.85
CA ALA A 130 7.87 -14.48 6.57
C ALA A 130 7.40 -13.58 5.42
N PHE A 131 7.95 -12.37 5.31
CA PHE A 131 7.59 -11.46 4.22
C PHE A 131 8.15 -11.94 2.88
N GLU A 132 9.44 -12.27 2.82
CA GLU A 132 10.09 -12.79 1.61
C GLU A 132 9.42 -14.07 1.11
N ALA A 133 9.04 -14.99 2.01
CA ALA A 133 8.31 -16.20 1.65
C ALA A 133 6.94 -15.89 1.02
N LYS A 134 6.22 -14.88 1.53
CA LYS A 134 4.94 -14.44 0.96
C LYS A 134 5.12 -13.80 -0.42
N VAL A 135 6.15 -12.98 -0.60
CA VAL A 135 6.49 -12.37 -1.91
C VAL A 135 6.86 -13.43 -2.93
N ALA A 136 7.74 -14.36 -2.58
CA ALA A 136 8.14 -15.46 -3.47
C ALA A 136 6.93 -16.29 -3.92
N LYS A 137 6.07 -16.68 -2.96
CA LYS A 137 4.82 -17.38 -3.26
C LYS A 137 3.93 -16.57 -4.21
N LYS A 138 3.80 -15.26 -4.00
CA LYS A 138 2.98 -14.39 -4.85
C LYS A 138 3.53 -14.28 -6.27
N VAL A 139 4.84 -14.23 -6.43
CA VAL A 139 5.50 -14.22 -7.74
C VAL A 139 5.25 -15.53 -8.49
N ASP A 140 5.27 -16.67 -7.80
CA ASP A 140 4.99 -17.98 -8.40
C ASP A 140 3.52 -18.15 -8.86
N GLU A 141 2.59 -17.37 -8.29
CA GLU A 141 1.16 -17.38 -8.64
C GLU A 141 0.82 -16.53 -9.89
N GLN A 142 1.76 -15.72 -10.40
CA GLN A 142 1.57 -14.77 -11.52
C GLN A 142 1.96 -15.34 -12.89
#